data_AF-A0A0G4EJX9-F1
#
_entry.id   AF-A0A0G4EJX9-F1
#
_cell.length_a   1.000
_cell.length_b   1.000
_cell.length_c   1.000
_cell.angle_alpha   90.00
_cell.angle_beta   90.00
_cell.angle_gamma   90.00
#
_symmetry.space_group_name_H-M   'P 1'
#
loop_
_entity.id
_entity.type
_entity.pdbx_description
1 polymer ?
#
loop_
_entity_poly.entity_id
_entity_poly.type
_entity_poly.pdbx_seq_one_letter_code
_entity_poly.pdbx_strand_id
1 'polypeptide(L)'
;MSDRLLFDSIVGAALASSSLSSASAAAAQPQPQPQSTARIYPASSNQIGTRVWMVSAKKKEDRKEAWVKAKVYKREVASSGAARVFLKEEVSSGSGEEFCVVIPHVTTTSPRDQQVRFVYVETKPLPERGNRVEPVPGYSDTILKSLIDAELRTKGIDDIIDYDLDLPSSTDLLLRLLYVIQNSGEWDEWKPICRVACHQGRFYGPKMVLRWGAVMGVGSRALFDSRCAALRQLSLIFWQLCELVTNDMQLVCTSDGQELLGGERLNVCTLESLRYNSPFRASFDPDNPVCEYMSKMYNMKKAGPYNTVVSRVAYNVLPVLNIDLSLDPTIDMIPKMMAKQRLRQLATREVPVWGRHTVATCQSPEGSVGRVIVLQGDQPGDTFEEEVFIDSTMSSFGALSSAYGYLYTTERPVAGKAGAAQFPRTLRVVREVMGKDALIVLSVEVGLRASQIDSLTD
;
A
#
# COMPACT_ATOMS: atom_id res chain seq x y z
N MET A 1 -22.71 -26.95 -53.72
CA MET A 1 -24.18 -26.82 -53.84
C MET A 1 -24.67 -26.55 -52.42
N SER A 2 -24.56 -25.29 -51.96
CA SER A 2 -25.59 -24.24 -52.08
C SER A 2 -26.88 -24.65 -51.38
N ASP A 3 -27.57 -23.91 -50.56
CA ASP A 3 -27.43 -22.62 -49.86
C ASP A 3 -28.71 -22.58 -48.97
N ARG A 4 -28.67 -21.84 -47.85
CA ARG A 4 -29.67 -20.81 -47.48
C ARG A 4 -29.93 -20.71 -45.98
N LEU A 5 -29.48 -19.56 -45.50
CA LEU A 5 -29.86 -18.81 -44.31
C LEU A 5 -31.33 -18.34 -44.39
N LEU A 6 -31.97 -18.22 -43.24
CA LEU A 6 -33.12 -17.33 -43.01
C LEU A 6 -32.76 -16.39 -41.85
N PHE A 7 -32.71 -15.10 -42.19
CA PHE A 7 -32.67 -13.95 -41.29
C PHE A 7 -34.11 -13.47 -41.10
N ASP A 8 -34.49 -13.14 -39.86
CA ASP A 8 -35.62 -12.25 -39.61
C ASP A 8 -35.12 -10.95 -38.98
N SER A 9 -35.57 -9.85 -39.58
CA SER A 9 -35.31 -8.46 -39.27
C SER A 9 -36.64 -7.82 -38.92
N ILE A 10 -36.72 -7.12 -37.77
CA ILE A 10 -37.82 -6.19 -37.49
C ILE A 10 -37.22 -4.84 -37.09
N VAL A 11 -37.57 -3.86 -37.92
CA VAL A 11 -37.31 -2.42 -37.80
C VAL A 11 -38.41 -1.78 -36.96
N GLY A 12 -38.05 -0.85 -36.08
CA GLY A 12 -38.99 0.03 -35.40
C GLY A 12 -38.31 1.34 -34.99
N ALA A 13 -38.46 2.36 -35.83
CA ALA A 13 -37.98 3.72 -35.60
C ALA A 13 -39.02 4.56 -34.82
N ALA A 14 -38.54 5.50 -34.00
CA ALA A 14 -39.30 6.71 -33.65
C ALA A 14 -38.33 7.85 -33.28
N LEU A 15 -38.44 8.94 -34.05
CA LEU A 15 -37.80 10.24 -33.86
C LEU A 15 -38.66 11.11 -32.94
N ALA A 16 -38.04 11.93 -32.10
CA ALA A 16 -38.57 13.24 -31.71
C ALA A 16 -37.46 14.15 -31.21
N SER A 17 -37.47 15.37 -31.73
CA SER A 17 -36.47 16.44 -31.61
C SER A 17 -37.14 17.74 -31.20
N SER A 18 -36.57 18.48 -30.25
CA SER A 18 -36.73 19.93 -29.99
C SER A 18 -36.09 20.22 -28.62
N SER A 19 -35.44 21.32 -28.30
CA SER A 19 -35.22 22.62 -28.94
C SER A 19 -34.18 23.38 -28.09
N LEU A 20 -33.28 24.11 -28.74
CA LEU A 20 -32.34 25.08 -28.12
C LEU A 20 -33.01 26.45 -28.00
N SER A 21 -32.73 27.18 -26.92
CA SER A 21 -32.90 28.64 -26.86
C SER A 21 -31.94 29.30 -25.87
N SER A 22 -31.50 30.47 -26.27
CA SER A 22 -30.34 31.26 -25.85
C SER A 22 -30.64 32.32 -24.78
N ALA A 23 -29.61 32.79 -24.06
CA ALA A 23 -29.43 34.18 -23.57
C ALA A 23 -28.01 34.30 -22.96
N SER A 24 -27.05 35.03 -23.54
CA SER A 24 -26.78 36.49 -23.55
C SER A 24 -26.21 37.10 -22.26
N ALA A 25 -25.20 37.94 -22.47
CA ALA A 25 -24.19 38.49 -21.55
C ALA A 25 -24.64 39.69 -20.69
N ALA A 26 -23.88 40.02 -19.63
CA ALA A 26 -23.02 41.22 -19.56
C ALA A 26 -22.70 41.74 -18.13
N ALA A 27 -21.51 42.33 -18.03
CA ALA A 27 -21.05 43.44 -17.17
C ALA A 27 -20.67 43.18 -15.69
N ALA A 28 -19.38 43.41 -15.42
CA ALA A 28 -18.76 43.54 -14.12
C ALA A 28 -18.53 45.02 -13.77
N GLN A 29 -18.68 45.37 -12.48
CA GLN A 29 -18.19 46.62 -11.89
C GLN A 29 -17.40 46.32 -10.59
N PRO A 30 -16.38 47.13 -10.24
CA PRO A 30 -15.47 46.83 -9.14
C PRO A 30 -15.91 47.47 -7.81
N GLN A 31 -15.64 46.80 -6.68
CA GLN A 31 -15.76 47.37 -5.34
C GLN A 31 -14.43 47.35 -4.56
N PRO A 32 -14.21 48.29 -3.63
CA PRO A 32 -12.90 48.68 -3.11
C PRO A 32 -12.45 47.88 -1.88
N GLN A 33 -11.13 47.74 -1.72
CA GLN A 33 -10.48 47.15 -0.54
C GLN A 33 -10.47 48.11 0.66
N PRO A 34 -10.77 47.65 1.89
CA PRO A 34 -10.42 48.34 3.12
C PRO A 34 -9.07 47.86 3.68
N GLN A 35 -8.21 48.81 4.05
CA GLN A 35 -6.95 48.60 4.74
C GLN A 35 -7.20 48.27 6.23
N SER A 36 -6.56 47.21 6.74
CA SER A 36 -6.65 46.78 8.14
C SER A 36 -5.35 47.09 8.90
N THR A 37 -5.44 47.92 9.93
CA THR A 37 -4.36 48.20 10.89
C THR A 37 -4.31 47.13 11.97
N ALA A 38 -3.14 46.51 12.17
CA ALA A 38 -2.92 45.49 13.20
C ALA A 38 -2.73 46.13 14.59
N ARG A 39 -3.56 45.73 15.56
CA ARG A 39 -3.37 46.02 17.00
C ARG A 39 -2.59 44.90 17.66
N ILE A 40 -1.62 45.28 18.49
CA ILE A 40 -0.82 44.40 19.35
C ILE A 40 -1.52 44.29 20.70
N TYR A 41 -1.75 43.06 21.18
CA TYR A 41 -2.19 42.79 22.57
C TYR A 41 -1.01 42.25 23.40
N PRO A 42 -0.84 42.68 24.67
CA PRO A 42 0.23 42.21 25.53
C PRO A 42 -0.07 40.80 26.09
N ALA A 43 1.00 40.02 26.20
CA ALA A 43 0.98 38.64 26.68
C ALA A 43 0.76 38.58 28.20
N SER A 44 -0.30 37.89 28.64
CA SER A 44 -0.43 37.41 30.01
C SER A 44 -0.27 35.89 30.07
N SER A 45 0.73 35.48 30.84
CA SER A 45 0.91 34.20 31.56
C SER A 45 0.45 32.92 30.87
N ASN A 46 1.37 32.17 30.27
CA ASN A 46 1.21 30.74 30.03
C ASN A 46 2.43 29.95 30.53
N GLN A 47 2.17 28.98 31.40
CA GLN A 47 3.13 28.08 32.06
C GLN A 47 3.45 26.83 31.21
N ILE A 48 4.76 26.47 31.20
CA ILE A 48 5.46 25.15 31.33
C ILE A 48 4.72 23.88 30.86
N GLY A 49 5.27 22.94 30.07
CA GLY A 49 6.60 22.76 29.47
C GLY A 49 6.60 21.61 28.45
N THR A 50 7.42 21.70 27.40
CA THR A 50 7.48 20.74 26.28
C THR A 50 8.87 20.12 26.22
N ARG A 51 8.97 18.80 26.01
CA ARG A 51 10.25 18.15 25.66
C ARG A 51 10.49 18.27 24.17
N VAL A 52 11.65 18.77 23.78
CA VAL A 52 12.07 18.91 22.37
C VAL A 52 13.39 18.17 22.17
N TRP A 53 13.52 17.48 21.04
CA TRP A 53 14.76 16.83 20.64
C TRP A 53 15.70 17.88 20.07
N MET A 54 16.85 18.08 20.71
CA MET A 54 17.80 19.10 20.29
C MET A 54 18.86 18.50 19.37
N VAL A 55 19.00 19.09 18.18
CA VAL A 55 20.11 18.86 17.26
C VAL A 55 20.82 20.20 17.08
N SER A 56 21.96 20.40 17.75
CA SER A 56 22.70 21.66 17.66
C SER A 56 23.42 21.77 16.32
N ALA A 57 23.09 22.80 15.53
CA ALA A 57 23.83 23.14 14.31
C ALA A 57 25.22 23.73 14.61
N LYS A 58 25.44 24.25 15.82
CA LYS A 58 26.76 24.71 16.27
C LYS A 58 27.47 23.53 16.92
N LYS A 59 28.34 22.86 16.15
CA LYS A 59 29.34 21.93 16.68
C LYS A 59 30.23 22.66 17.70
N LYS A 60 29.82 22.66 18.97
CA LYS A 60 30.78 22.48 20.06
C LYS A 60 30.94 20.98 20.18
N GLU A 61 32.15 20.47 19.96
CA GLU A 61 32.48 19.05 19.74
C GLU A 61 31.99 18.08 20.84
N ASP A 62 31.50 18.57 21.99
CA ASP A 62 31.14 17.71 23.13
C ASP A 62 29.64 17.53 23.40
N ARG A 63 28.72 18.20 22.69
CA ARG A 63 27.27 17.99 22.92
C ARG A 63 26.66 17.00 21.93
N LYS A 64 26.49 15.75 22.38
CA LYS A 64 25.67 14.72 21.70
C LYS A 64 24.19 15.16 21.68
N GLU A 65 23.47 14.72 20.66
CA GLU A 65 22.01 14.90 20.53
C GLU A 65 21.28 14.43 21.81
N ALA A 66 20.35 15.24 22.32
CA ALA A 66 19.66 14.96 23.57
C ALA A 66 18.24 15.56 23.62
N TRP A 67 17.36 14.91 24.39
CA TRP A 67 16.06 15.46 24.76
C TRP A 67 16.25 16.54 25.83
N VAL A 68 15.77 17.76 25.58
CA VAL A 68 15.77 18.84 26.57
C VAL A 68 14.36 19.31 26.90
N LYS A 69 14.19 19.85 28.12
CA LYS A 69 12.98 20.58 28.48
C LYS A 69 13.09 22.00 27.94
N ALA A 70 12.06 22.49 27.29
CA ALA A 70 11.99 23.88 26.83
C ALA A 70 10.63 24.51 27.16
N LYS A 71 10.64 25.84 27.32
CA LYS A 71 9.44 26.66 27.51
C LYS A 71 9.18 27.50 26.29
N VAL A 72 7.93 27.49 25.82
CA VAL A 72 7.49 28.45 24.80
C VAL A 72 7.38 29.81 25.47
N TYR A 73 8.19 30.78 25.03
CA TYR A 73 8.21 32.12 25.61
C TYR A 73 7.64 33.18 24.66
N LYS A 74 7.58 32.90 23.35
CA LYS A 74 7.05 33.82 22.36
C LYS A 74 6.36 33.06 21.23
N ARG A 75 5.28 33.62 20.71
CA ARG A 75 4.59 33.15 19.50
C ARG A 75 4.38 34.35 18.58
N GLU A 76 4.68 34.16 17.31
CA GLU A 76 4.40 35.15 16.27
C GLU A 76 3.60 34.48 15.17
N VAL A 77 2.60 35.17 14.63
CA VAL A 77 1.95 34.75 13.39
C VAL A 77 2.59 35.53 12.26
N ALA A 78 3.25 34.84 11.33
CA ALA A 78 3.83 35.46 10.15
C ALA A 78 2.71 35.98 9.24
N SER A 79 3.00 36.98 8.41
CA SER A 79 2.08 37.50 7.39
C SER A 79 1.61 36.43 6.39
N SER A 80 2.35 35.32 6.27
CA SER A 80 1.97 34.15 5.47
C SER A 80 0.96 33.20 6.15
N GLY A 81 0.50 33.52 7.36
CA GLY A 81 -0.37 32.65 8.17
C GLY A 81 0.36 31.51 8.88
N ALA A 82 1.66 31.34 8.66
CA ALA A 82 2.48 30.39 9.42
C ALA A 82 2.70 30.88 10.87
N ALA A 83 2.64 29.98 11.85
CA ALA A 83 2.93 30.31 13.24
C ALA A 83 4.40 30.03 13.56
N ARG A 84 5.13 31.02 14.07
CA ARG A 84 6.46 30.87 14.65
C ARG A 84 6.34 30.70 16.15
N VAL A 85 6.86 29.61 16.68
CA VAL A 85 6.90 29.31 18.11
C VAL A 85 8.35 29.39 18.58
N PHE A 86 8.61 30.28 19.53
CA PHE A 86 9.92 30.46 20.13
C PHE A 86 9.99 29.71 21.45
N LEU A 87 10.94 28.80 21.54
CA LEU A 87 11.20 27.91 22.68
C LEU A 87 12.53 28.30 23.32
N LYS A 88 12.64 28.23 24.63
CA LYS A 88 13.88 28.42 25.37
C LYS A 88 14.16 27.22 26.24
N GLU A 89 15.36 26.65 26.13
CA GLU A 89 15.82 25.54 26.96
C GLU A 89 15.73 25.92 28.44
N GLU A 90 15.16 25.03 29.24
CA GLU A 90 15.10 25.17 30.68
C GLU A 90 16.36 24.56 31.31
N VAL A 91 17.35 25.41 31.55
CA VAL A 91 18.58 25.06 32.30
C VAL A 91 18.48 25.56 33.73
N SER A 92 18.97 24.77 34.68
CA SER A 92 18.97 25.09 36.12
C SER A 92 19.89 26.26 36.48
N SER A 93 20.89 26.56 35.64
CA SER A 93 21.74 27.74 35.75
C SER A 93 22.26 28.17 34.37
N GLY A 94 22.25 29.47 34.09
CA GLY A 94 22.72 30.06 32.82
C GLY A 94 21.63 30.43 31.82
N SER A 95 22.03 31.00 30.67
CA SER A 95 21.12 31.29 29.56
C SER A 95 20.92 30.03 28.72
N GLY A 96 19.73 29.43 28.79
CA GLY A 96 19.34 28.33 27.91
C GLY A 96 19.32 28.76 26.44
N GLU A 97 19.54 27.81 25.54
CA GLU A 97 19.45 28.06 24.10
C GLU A 97 18.02 28.42 23.67
N GLU A 98 17.90 29.33 22.71
CA GLU A 98 16.61 29.75 22.14
C GLU A 98 16.45 29.18 20.74
N PHE A 99 15.24 28.71 20.43
CA PHE A 99 14.89 28.05 19.18
C PHE A 99 13.62 28.68 18.61
N CYS A 100 13.50 28.73 17.29
CA CYS A 100 12.29 29.14 16.59
C CYS A 100 11.83 28.01 15.67
N VAL A 101 10.62 27.51 15.89
CA VAL A 101 9.97 26.50 15.05
C VAL A 101 8.91 27.19 14.20
N VAL A 102 9.02 27.05 12.88
CA VAL A 102 8.00 27.53 11.95
C VAL A 102 7.01 26.41 11.69
N ILE A 103 5.76 26.63 12.06
CA ILE A 103 4.65 25.71 11.83
C ILE A 103 3.91 26.20 10.58
N PRO A 104 3.99 25.48 9.45
CA PRO A 104 3.29 25.87 8.24
C PRO A 104 1.77 25.84 8.45
N HIS A 105 1.06 26.75 7.81
CA HIS A 105 -0.39 26.84 7.88
C HIS A 105 -1.02 25.60 7.22
N VAL A 106 -1.82 24.84 7.97
CA VAL A 106 -2.72 23.83 7.39
C VAL A 106 -4.02 24.55 7.04
N THR A 107 -4.29 24.73 5.75
CA THR A 107 -5.49 25.43 5.27
C THR A 107 -6.64 24.44 5.08
N THR A 108 -7.45 24.22 6.11
CA THR A 108 -8.82 23.71 5.94
C THR A 108 -9.81 24.45 6.86
N THR A 109 -10.63 25.30 6.21
CA THR A 109 -11.95 25.86 6.59
C THR A 109 -12.12 26.90 7.73
N SER A 110 -12.91 27.92 7.34
CA SER A 110 -13.75 28.92 8.05
C SER A 110 -13.18 29.76 9.22
N PRO A 111 -13.18 31.12 9.12
CA PRO A 111 -12.65 32.01 10.15
C PRO A 111 -13.48 32.14 11.44
N ARG A 112 -14.64 31.48 11.57
CA ARG A 112 -15.54 31.66 12.73
C ARG A 112 -15.42 30.62 13.85
N ASP A 113 -14.64 29.55 13.66
CA ASP A 113 -14.48 28.47 14.66
C ASP A 113 -13.03 28.21 15.11
N GLN A 114 -12.07 29.08 14.76
CA GLN A 114 -10.67 28.91 15.17
C GLN A 114 -10.38 29.49 16.57
N GLN A 115 -11.01 28.90 17.60
CA GLN A 115 -10.25 28.67 18.83
C GLN A 115 -9.38 27.45 18.56
N VAL A 116 -8.10 27.66 18.32
CA VAL A 116 -7.10 26.59 18.34
C VAL A 116 -7.14 25.96 19.73
N ARG A 117 -7.91 24.88 19.88
CA ARG A 117 -7.90 24.03 21.08
C ARG A 117 -6.57 23.28 21.07
N PHE A 118 -5.63 23.79 21.85
CA PHE A 118 -4.51 22.99 22.32
C PHE A 118 -5.10 21.92 23.26
N VAL A 119 -4.88 20.63 22.97
CA VAL A 119 -5.09 19.60 24.00
C VAL A 119 -3.93 19.72 24.97
N TYR A 120 -4.21 20.38 26.08
CA TYR A 120 -3.36 20.44 27.26
C TYR A 120 -3.38 19.06 27.93
N VAL A 121 -2.23 18.38 28.00
CA VAL A 121 -2.05 17.28 28.96
C VAL A 121 -1.44 17.90 30.20
N GLU A 122 -2.31 18.27 31.13
CA GLU A 122 -1.92 18.71 32.47
C GLU A 122 -1.24 17.54 33.20
N THR A 123 0.06 17.65 33.46
CA THR A 123 0.69 16.94 34.57
C THR A 123 0.97 17.99 35.63
N LYS A 124 0.06 18.16 36.58
CA LYS A 124 0.28 19.04 37.73
C LYS A 124 1.58 18.63 38.44
N PRO A 125 2.50 19.55 38.75
CA PRO A 125 3.51 19.27 39.76
C PRO A 125 2.81 19.32 41.13
N LEU A 126 2.75 18.17 41.80
CA LEU A 126 2.32 18.10 43.19
C LEU A 126 3.24 18.97 44.08
N PRO A 127 2.71 19.60 45.13
CA PRO A 127 3.52 20.36 46.07
C PRO A 127 4.54 19.42 46.73
N GLU A 128 5.78 19.90 46.85
CA GLU A 128 6.84 19.24 47.61
C GLU A 128 6.39 19.07 49.06
N ARG A 129 5.88 17.88 49.41
CA ARG A 129 5.80 17.39 50.78
C ARG A 129 5.69 15.87 50.80
N GLY A 130 6.85 15.22 50.89
CA GLY A 130 7.11 14.12 51.83
C GLY A 130 6.23 12.87 51.85
N ASN A 131 5.39 12.60 50.85
CA ASN A 131 4.64 11.34 50.77
C ASN A 131 4.92 10.63 49.46
N ARG A 132 5.36 9.38 49.58
CA ARG A 132 5.65 8.43 48.51
C ARG A 132 4.37 8.25 47.68
N VAL A 133 4.26 8.97 46.57
CA VAL A 133 3.23 8.74 45.56
C VAL A 133 3.54 7.39 44.94
N GLU A 134 2.68 6.40 45.17
CA GLU A 134 2.77 5.15 44.42
C GLU A 134 2.59 5.47 42.93
N PRO A 135 3.48 4.98 42.05
CA PRO A 135 3.33 5.18 40.62
C PRO A 135 1.96 4.63 40.21
N VAL A 136 1.21 5.43 39.44
CA VAL A 136 0.03 4.93 38.71
C VAL A 136 0.45 3.62 38.04
N PRO A 137 -0.29 2.51 38.21
CA PRO A 137 0.13 1.21 37.73
C PRO A 137 0.28 1.27 36.20
N GLY A 138 1.51 1.51 35.76
CA GLY A 138 1.89 1.43 34.36
C GLY A 138 1.75 -0.01 33.92
N TYR A 139 1.27 -0.22 32.70
CA TYR A 139 1.27 -1.55 32.11
C TYR A 139 2.71 -2.07 32.10
N SER A 140 2.93 -3.23 32.73
CA SER A 140 4.22 -3.91 32.61
C SER A 140 4.39 -4.44 31.18
N ASP A 141 5.63 -4.55 30.72
CA ASP A 141 5.94 -5.09 29.39
C ASP A 141 5.32 -6.49 29.21
N THR A 142 5.28 -7.32 30.26
CA THR A 142 4.64 -8.64 30.24
C THR A 142 3.14 -8.57 29.95
N ILE A 143 2.42 -7.60 30.52
CA ILE A 143 0.99 -7.41 30.26
C ILE A 143 0.80 -6.95 28.81
N LEU A 144 1.61 -5.99 28.34
CA LEU A 144 1.51 -5.49 26.96
C LEU A 144 1.80 -6.58 25.93
N LYS A 145 2.85 -7.39 26.13
CA LYS A 145 3.16 -8.55 25.26
C LYS A 145 1.99 -9.52 25.21
N SER A 146 1.40 -9.85 26.36
CA SER A 146 0.23 -10.74 26.43
C SER A 146 -1.00 -10.17 25.68
N LEU A 147 -1.21 -8.85 25.75
CA LEU A 147 -2.27 -8.16 25.00
C LEU A 147 -2.00 -8.19 23.50
N ILE A 148 -0.76 -7.91 23.07
CA ILE A 148 -0.37 -7.98 21.66
C ILE A 148 -0.60 -9.40 21.12
N ASP A 149 -0.16 -10.44 21.84
CA ASP A 149 -0.36 -11.83 21.44
C ASP A 149 -1.85 -12.19 21.32
N ALA A 150 -2.69 -11.66 22.21
CA ALA A 150 -4.13 -11.86 22.15
C ALA A 150 -4.75 -11.17 20.93
N GLU A 151 -4.29 -9.97 20.58
CA GLU A 151 -4.74 -9.24 19.39
C GLU A 151 -4.30 -9.92 18.09
N LEU A 152 -3.04 -10.40 18.02
CA LEU A 152 -2.54 -11.17 16.88
C LEU A 152 -3.39 -12.44 16.67
N ARG A 153 -3.71 -13.17 17.74
CA ARG A 153 -4.61 -14.34 17.69
C ARG A 153 -6.03 -13.97 17.28
N THR A 154 -6.57 -12.88 17.82
CA THR A 154 -7.93 -12.42 17.52
C THR A 154 -8.09 -12.07 16.04
N LYS A 155 -7.04 -11.52 15.43
CA LYS A 155 -6.97 -11.24 13.98
C LYS A 155 -6.55 -12.44 13.15
N GLY A 156 -6.19 -13.55 13.80
CA GLY A 156 -5.70 -14.78 13.17
C GLY A 156 -4.43 -14.56 12.35
N ILE A 157 -3.54 -13.68 12.81
CA ILE A 157 -2.24 -13.35 12.17
C ILE A 157 -1.04 -13.76 13.03
N ASP A 158 -1.26 -14.44 14.15
CA ASP A 158 -0.20 -14.93 15.02
C ASP A 158 0.63 -16.06 14.37
N ASP A 159 0.14 -16.67 13.30
CA ASP A 159 0.89 -17.66 12.52
C ASP A 159 1.73 -17.05 11.39
N ILE A 160 1.53 -15.77 11.05
CA ILE A 160 2.30 -15.05 10.01
C ILE A 160 3.14 -13.89 10.56
N ILE A 161 2.77 -13.32 11.70
CA ILE A 161 3.45 -12.17 12.32
C ILE A 161 3.93 -12.55 13.72
N ASP A 162 5.16 -12.16 14.01
CA ASP A 162 5.76 -12.20 15.34
C ASP A 162 6.40 -10.82 15.63
N TYR A 163 6.95 -10.60 16.82
CA TYR A 163 7.63 -9.35 17.14
C TYR A 163 8.80 -9.54 18.09
N ASP A 164 9.87 -8.79 17.85
CA ASP A 164 11.05 -8.71 18.70
C ASP A 164 11.38 -7.24 18.96
N LEU A 165 11.03 -6.79 20.16
CA LEU A 165 11.13 -5.40 20.62
C LEU A 165 11.92 -5.30 21.94
N ASP A 166 12.86 -6.21 22.20
CA ASP A 166 13.59 -6.35 23.48
C ASP A 166 14.63 -5.24 23.78
N LEU A 167 14.39 -4.01 23.30
CA LEU A 167 15.19 -2.84 23.60
C LEU A 167 14.86 -2.29 25.02
N PRO A 168 15.83 -1.69 25.73
CA PRO A 168 15.67 -1.19 27.12
C PRO A 168 14.70 0.00 27.29
N SER A 169 13.86 0.29 26.30
CA SER A 169 12.77 1.27 26.34
C SER A 169 11.57 0.73 25.55
N SER A 170 11.16 -0.50 25.86
CA SER A 170 10.20 -1.28 25.07
C SER A 170 8.74 -0.84 25.28
N THR A 171 8.38 -0.30 26.44
CA THR A 171 6.97 -0.04 26.80
C THR A 171 6.25 0.87 25.80
N ASP A 172 6.88 1.97 25.38
CA ASP A 172 6.29 2.89 24.39
C ASP A 172 6.14 2.22 23.01
N LEU A 173 7.09 1.37 22.62
CA LEU A 173 7.03 0.61 21.36
C LEU A 173 5.95 -0.48 21.42
N LEU A 174 5.82 -1.17 22.54
CA LEU A 174 4.78 -2.18 22.76
C LEU A 174 3.39 -1.53 22.76
N LEU A 175 3.20 -0.40 23.45
CA LEU A 175 1.95 0.36 23.40
C LEU A 175 1.62 0.81 21.98
N ARG A 176 2.63 1.25 21.22
CA ARG A 176 2.44 1.65 19.82
C ARG A 176 2.10 0.46 18.93
N LEU A 177 2.78 -0.68 19.07
CA LEU A 177 2.47 -1.89 18.32
C LEU A 177 1.05 -2.38 18.64
N LEU A 178 0.67 -2.41 19.91
CA LEU A 178 -0.68 -2.77 20.35
C LEU A 178 -1.72 -1.86 19.68
N TYR A 179 -1.51 -0.55 19.72
CA TYR A 179 -2.39 0.42 19.05
C TYR A 179 -2.50 0.15 17.55
N VAL A 180 -1.38 -0.06 16.87
CA VAL A 180 -1.35 -0.30 15.42
C VAL A 180 -2.11 -1.57 15.07
N ILE A 181 -1.88 -2.67 15.77
CA ILE A 181 -2.58 -3.94 15.51
C ILE A 181 -4.09 -3.72 15.71
N GLN A 182 -4.52 -3.17 16.84
CA GLN A 182 -5.94 -2.94 17.14
C GLN A 182 -6.67 -2.09 16.09
N ASN A 183 -5.98 -1.11 15.50
CA ASN A 183 -6.59 -0.11 14.61
C ASN A 183 -6.25 -0.30 13.12
N SER A 184 -5.63 -1.43 12.76
CA SER A 184 -5.22 -1.75 11.38
C SER A 184 -6.31 -2.37 10.50
N GLY A 185 -7.44 -2.79 11.07
CA GLY A 185 -8.51 -3.46 10.31
C GLY A 185 -8.31 -4.98 10.19
N GLU A 186 -9.00 -5.61 9.24
CA GLU A 186 -9.00 -7.08 9.02
C GLU A 186 -7.88 -7.53 8.11
N TRP A 187 -7.16 -8.59 8.51
CA TRP A 187 -5.91 -9.02 7.86
C TRP A 187 -6.05 -10.22 6.92
N ASP A 188 -7.26 -10.71 6.69
CA ASP A 188 -7.47 -11.94 5.91
C ASP A 188 -6.85 -11.86 4.50
N GLU A 189 -6.88 -10.70 3.85
CA GLU A 189 -6.26 -10.49 2.53
C GLU A 189 -4.72 -10.45 2.59
N TRP A 190 -4.11 -10.08 3.73
CA TRP A 190 -2.65 -10.06 3.89
C TRP A 190 -2.04 -11.43 4.15
N LYS A 191 -2.79 -12.35 4.77
CA LYS A 191 -2.30 -13.70 5.09
C LYS A 191 -1.64 -14.41 3.90
N PRO A 192 -2.33 -14.57 2.75
CA PRO A 192 -1.72 -15.22 1.59
C PRO A 192 -0.51 -14.44 1.06
N ILE A 193 -0.56 -13.10 1.04
CA ILE A 193 0.53 -12.25 0.56
C ILE A 193 1.79 -12.42 1.43
N CYS A 194 1.63 -12.43 2.75
CA CYS A 194 2.73 -12.62 3.69
C CYS A 194 3.35 -14.01 3.55
N ARG A 195 2.56 -15.06 3.31
CA ARG A 195 3.10 -16.41 3.07
C ARG A 195 3.85 -16.50 1.75
N VAL A 196 3.32 -15.92 0.68
CA VAL A 196 4.02 -15.83 -0.61
C VAL A 196 5.37 -15.11 -0.41
N ALA A 197 5.36 -13.94 0.24
CA ALA A 197 6.59 -13.21 0.55
C ALA A 197 7.59 -14.03 1.42
N CYS A 198 7.09 -14.85 2.35
CA CYS A 198 7.90 -15.78 3.14
C CYS A 198 8.60 -16.81 2.24
N HIS A 199 7.86 -17.47 1.35
CA HIS A 199 8.41 -18.47 0.44
C HIS A 199 9.43 -17.87 -0.52
N GLN A 200 9.20 -16.63 -0.95
CA GLN A 200 10.12 -15.87 -1.79
C GLN A 200 11.37 -15.36 -1.03
N GLY A 201 11.49 -15.67 0.26
CA GLY A 201 12.66 -15.33 1.07
C GLY A 201 12.79 -13.86 1.41
N ARG A 202 11.69 -13.09 1.38
CA ARG A 202 11.71 -11.65 1.72
C ARG A 202 12.04 -11.39 3.18
N PHE A 203 11.70 -12.33 4.06
CA PHE A 203 12.09 -12.30 5.46
C PHE A 203 12.50 -13.69 5.93
N TYR A 204 13.25 -13.72 7.04
CA TYR A 204 13.80 -14.96 7.59
C TYR A 204 12.81 -15.63 8.54
N GLY A 205 12.57 -16.92 8.31
CA GLY A 205 11.77 -17.76 9.19
C GLY A 205 10.31 -17.87 8.75
N PRO A 206 9.51 -18.70 9.46
CA PRO A 206 8.12 -18.98 9.10
C PRO A 206 7.16 -17.82 9.38
N LYS A 207 7.61 -16.81 10.15
CA LYS A 207 6.83 -15.64 10.53
C LYS A 207 7.62 -14.37 10.25
N MET A 208 6.90 -13.32 9.90
CA MET A 208 7.42 -11.98 9.78
C MET A 208 7.65 -11.40 11.18
N VAL A 209 8.92 -11.37 11.62
CA VAL A 209 9.28 -10.79 12.93
C VAL A 209 9.34 -9.26 12.82
N LEU A 210 8.38 -8.56 13.40
CA LEU A 210 8.35 -7.11 13.47
C LEU A 210 9.42 -6.61 14.45
N ARG A 211 10.31 -5.77 13.95
CA ARG A 211 11.37 -5.13 14.75
C ARG A 211 11.05 -3.66 14.99
N TRP A 212 11.89 -3.00 15.80
CA TRP A 212 11.75 -1.59 16.15
C TRP A 212 11.51 -0.69 14.92
N GLY A 213 12.24 -0.93 13.82
CA GLY A 213 12.14 -0.16 12.57
C GLY A 213 10.77 -0.26 11.89
N ALA A 214 10.13 -1.43 11.96
CA ALA A 214 8.79 -1.65 11.42
C ALA A 214 7.75 -0.82 12.19
N VAL A 215 7.78 -0.88 13.53
CA VAL A 215 6.84 -0.13 14.39
C VAL A 215 7.03 1.38 14.27
N MET A 216 8.28 1.84 14.18
CA MET A 216 8.58 3.27 14.02
C MET A 216 8.27 3.78 12.62
N GLY A 217 8.47 2.94 11.60
CA GLY A 217 8.18 3.22 10.19
C GLY A 217 6.71 3.48 9.90
N VAL A 218 5.80 3.04 10.79
CA VAL A 218 4.36 3.36 10.70
C VAL A 218 4.10 4.87 10.67
N GLY A 219 4.99 5.68 11.26
CA GLY A 219 4.82 7.13 11.34
C GLY A 219 3.89 7.57 12.48
N SER A 220 3.54 8.86 12.51
CA SER A 220 2.75 9.41 13.60
C SER A 220 1.35 8.78 13.68
N ARG A 221 0.73 8.81 14.87
CA ARG A 221 -0.65 8.34 15.05
C ARG A 221 -1.62 9.04 14.10
N ALA A 222 -1.48 10.35 13.91
CA ALA A 222 -2.32 11.12 12.99
C ALA A 222 -2.17 10.65 11.54
N LEU A 223 -0.95 10.35 11.09
CA LEU A 223 -0.71 9.79 9.75
C LEU A 223 -1.33 8.40 9.62
N PHE A 224 -1.08 7.52 10.59
CA PHE A 224 -1.66 6.18 10.61
C PHE A 224 -3.20 6.21 10.57
N ASP A 225 -3.82 7.01 11.42
CA ASP A 225 -5.28 7.13 11.49
C ASP A 225 -5.86 7.76 10.21
N SER A 226 -5.09 8.57 9.48
CA SER A 226 -5.52 9.15 8.20
C SER A 226 -5.51 8.16 7.03
N ARG A 227 -4.81 7.04 7.15
CA ARG A 227 -4.74 5.98 6.11
C ARG A 227 -5.97 5.08 6.15
N CYS A 228 -6.33 4.49 5.02
CA CYS A 228 -7.27 3.36 4.95
C CYS A 228 -6.66 2.10 5.60
N ALA A 229 -7.49 1.11 5.92
CA ALA A 229 -7.06 -0.12 6.59
C ALA A 229 -5.91 -0.82 5.85
N ALA A 230 -6.03 -1.00 4.54
CA ALA A 230 -4.99 -1.63 3.72
C ALA A 230 -3.62 -0.93 3.84
N LEU A 231 -3.61 0.42 3.83
CA LEU A 231 -2.39 1.19 4.00
C LEU A 231 -1.87 1.18 5.44
N ARG A 232 -2.74 1.12 6.45
CA ARG A 232 -2.33 0.96 7.86
C ARG A 232 -1.59 -0.35 8.08
N GLN A 233 -2.09 -1.44 7.50
CA GLN A 233 -1.46 -2.76 7.59
C GLN A 233 -0.15 -2.78 6.82
N LEU A 234 -0.13 -2.26 5.59
CA LEU A 234 1.09 -2.10 4.81
C LEU A 234 2.13 -1.27 5.57
N SER A 235 1.72 -0.20 6.26
CA SER A 235 2.60 0.63 7.09
C SER A 235 3.37 -0.15 8.17
N LEU A 236 2.81 -1.27 8.64
CA LEU A 236 3.45 -2.12 9.63
C LEU A 236 4.41 -3.13 8.99
N ILE A 237 4.03 -3.73 7.86
CA ILE A 237 4.77 -4.86 7.28
C ILE A 237 5.73 -4.45 6.16
N PHE A 238 5.61 -3.25 5.57
CA PHE A 238 6.40 -2.87 4.40
C PHE A 238 7.89 -2.99 4.65
N TRP A 239 8.35 -2.70 5.87
CA TRP A 239 9.77 -2.76 6.22
C TRP A 239 10.35 -4.16 6.04
N GLN A 240 9.53 -5.20 6.28
CA GLN A 240 9.94 -6.59 6.11
C GLN A 240 9.67 -7.14 4.70
N LEU A 241 8.85 -6.44 3.92
CA LEU A 241 8.67 -6.74 2.50
C LEU A 241 9.74 -6.07 1.63
N CYS A 242 10.35 -4.98 2.10
CA CYS A 242 11.47 -4.31 1.43
C CYS A 242 12.70 -5.22 1.40
N GLU A 243 13.20 -5.49 0.20
CA GLU A 243 14.57 -5.97 0.07
C GLU A 243 15.52 -4.81 0.41
N LEU A 244 16.53 -5.08 1.25
CA LEU A 244 17.41 -4.04 1.83
C LEU A 244 18.11 -3.15 0.78
N VAL A 245 18.15 -3.58 -0.48
CA VAL A 245 18.89 -2.91 -1.55
C VAL A 245 18.00 -2.01 -2.43
N THR A 246 16.72 -2.34 -2.61
CA THR A 246 15.91 -1.74 -3.68
C THR A 246 14.92 -0.67 -3.19
N ASN A 247 14.64 -0.59 -1.89
CA ASN A 247 13.63 0.31 -1.30
C ASN A 247 12.28 0.28 -2.06
N ASP A 248 11.98 -0.81 -2.76
CA ASP A 248 10.89 -0.93 -3.72
C ASP A 248 9.52 -1.04 -3.05
N MET A 249 9.49 -1.41 -1.77
CA MET A 249 8.26 -1.54 -1.00
C MET A 249 8.07 -0.43 0.04
N GLN A 250 8.96 0.58 0.08
CA GLN A 250 8.91 1.60 1.12
C GLN A 250 7.65 2.47 1.00
N LEU A 251 6.80 2.48 2.02
CA LEU A 251 5.65 3.38 2.10
C LEU A 251 6.04 4.68 2.82
N VAL A 252 6.02 5.80 2.10
CA VAL A 252 6.42 7.11 2.62
C VAL A 252 5.30 8.11 2.37
N CYS A 253 4.94 8.88 3.41
CA CYS A 253 4.10 10.06 3.23
C CYS A 253 5.00 11.30 3.11
N THR A 254 4.85 12.03 2.01
CA THR A 254 5.59 13.27 1.76
C THR A 254 5.07 14.42 2.64
N SER A 255 5.82 15.53 2.69
CA SER A 255 5.42 16.72 3.44
C SER A 255 4.14 17.40 2.92
N ASP A 256 3.76 17.16 1.66
CA ASP A 256 2.50 17.60 1.07
C ASP A 256 1.37 16.56 1.21
N GLY A 257 1.59 15.48 1.95
CA GLY A 257 0.57 14.47 2.27
C GLY A 257 0.36 13.43 1.17
N GLN A 258 1.26 13.32 0.19
CA GLN A 258 1.17 12.28 -0.84
C GLN A 258 1.79 10.98 -0.34
N GLU A 259 1.14 9.86 -0.62
CA GLU A 259 1.70 8.54 -0.37
C GLU A 259 2.60 8.13 -1.55
N LEU A 260 3.80 7.65 -1.23
CA LEU A 260 4.74 7.05 -2.16
C LEU A 260 4.94 5.60 -1.76
N LEU A 261 4.89 4.69 -2.73
CA LEU A 261 5.25 3.29 -2.56
C LEU A 261 6.46 2.98 -3.43
N GLY A 262 7.59 2.68 -2.81
CA GLY A 262 8.85 2.42 -3.49
C GLY A 262 9.35 3.60 -4.31
N GLY A 263 9.21 4.81 -3.76
CA GLY A 263 9.58 6.08 -4.41
C GLY A 263 8.61 6.56 -5.49
N GLU A 264 7.60 5.78 -5.86
CA GLU A 264 6.62 6.11 -6.89
C GLU A 264 5.29 6.54 -6.25
N ARG A 265 4.60 7.50 -6.87
CA ARG A 265 3.36 8.06 -6.34
C ARG A 265 2.24 7.02 -6.30
N LEU A 266 1.60 6.89 -5.13
CA LEU A 266 0.43 6.05 -4.89
C LEU A 266 -0.79 6.96 -4.67
N ASN A 267 -1.59 7.17 -5.70
CA ASN A 267 -2.77 8.02 -5.61
C ASN A 267 -3.99 7.20 -5.16
N VAL A 268 -4.34 7.30 -3.87
CA VAL A 268 -5.50 6.63 -3.28
C VAL A 268 -6.78 7.32 -3.76
N CYS A 269 -7.59 6.63 -4.57
CA CYS A 269 -8.84 7.20 -5.06
C CYS A 269 -9.91 7.15 -3.98
N THR A 270 -10.67 8.24 -3.86
CA THR A 270 -11.94 8.22 -3.13
C THR A 270 -13.06 7.84 -4.09
N LEU A 271 -14.25 7.53 -3.55
CA LEU A 271 -15.41 7.27 -4.39
C LEU A 271 -15.73 8.47 -5.31
N GLU A 272 -15.49 9.69 -4.86
CA GLU A 272 -15.71 10.94 -5.61
C GLU A 272 -14.65 11.16 -6.70
N SER A 273 -13.40 10.74 -6.46
CA SER A 273 -12.34 10.90 -7.46
C SER A 273 -12.43 9.86 -8.59
N LEU A 274 -13.17 8.76 -8.39
CA LEU A 274 -13.48 7.79 -9.43
C LEU A 274 -14.49 8.36 -10.45
N ARG A 275 -14.18 8.23 -11.74
CA ARG A 275 -15.10 8.58 -12.83
C ARG A 275 -16.44 7.85 -12.67
N TYR A 276 -17.55 8.49 -13.06
CA TYR A 276 -18.90 7.92 -12.94
C TYR A 276 -19.05 6.55 -13.62
N ASN A 277 -18.42 6.36 -14.79
CA ASN A 277 -18.43 5.10 -15.54
C ASN A 277 -17.24 4.17 -15.22
N SER A 278 -16.56 4.39 -14.09
CA SER A 278 -15.43 3.54 -13.69
C SER A 278 -15.96 2.18 -13.22
N PRO A 279 -15.43 1.04 -13.72
CA PRO A 279 -15.85 -0.29 -13.27
C PRO A 279 -15.62 -0.49 -11.77
N PHE A 280 -14.60 0.17 -11.22
CA PHE A 280 -14.25 0.15 -9.80
C PHE A 280 -15.25 0.85 -8.88
N ARG A 281 -16.16 1.67 -9.43
CA ARG A 281 -17.13 2.41 -8.61
C ARG A 281 -18.15 1.47 -7.96
N ALA A 282 -18.53 0.41 -8.67
CA ALA A 282 -19.49 -0.59 -8.18
C ALA A 282 -18.91 -1.51 -7.09
N SER A 283 -17.60 -1.72 -7.11
CA SER A 283 -16.85 -2.54 -6.15
C SER A 283 -15.95 -1.70 -5.25
N PHE A 284 -16.30 -0.43 -5.02
CA PHE A 284 -15.48 0.46 -4.21
C PHE A 284 -15.54 0.02 -2.74
N ASP A 285 -14.36 -0.20 -2.16
CA ASP A 285 -14.18 -0.51 -0.75
C ASP A 285 -13.39 0.63 -0.09
N PRO A 286 -13.93 1.34 0.92
CA PRO A 286 -13.19 2.39 1.62
C PRO A 286 -12.00 1.87 2.45
N ASP A 287 -12.00 0.59 2.85
CA ASP A 287 -10.91 -0.03 3.59
C ASP A 287 -9.77 -0.50 2.67
N ASN A 288 -10.12 -0.79 1.41
CA ASN A 288 -9.21 -1.15 0.31
C ASN A 288 -9.51 -0.31 -0.96
N PRO A 289 -9.36 1.02 -0.89
CA PRO A 289 -9.71 1.91 -1.99
C PRO A 289 -8.82 1.65 -3.20
N VAL A 290 -9.36 1.85 -4.39
CA VAL A 290 -8.57 1.73 -5.62
C VAL A 290 -7.47 2.78 -5.63
N CYS A 291 -6.22 2.35 -5.84
CA CYS A 291 -5.08 3.22 -6.06
C CYS A 291 -4.75 3.32 -7.54
N GLU A 292 -4.38 4.52 -7.97
CA GLU A 292 -3.65 4.74 -9.21
C GLU A 292 -2.16 4.69 -8.88
N TYR A 293 -1.49 3.72 -9.48
CA TYR A 293 -0.05 3.53 -9.33
C TYR A 293 0.62 3.69 -10.70
N MET A 294 1.52 4.67 -10.81
CA MET A 294 2.33 4.86 -12.01
C MET A 294 3.62 4.07 -11.87
N SER A 295 3.71 2.92 -12.54
CA SER A 295 5.00 2.25 -12.73
C SER A 295 5.65 2.78 -14.00
N LYS A 296 6.96 3.06 -13.97
CA LYS A 296 7.72 3.37 -15.19
C LYS A 296 7.66 2.26 -16.25
N MET A 297 7.35 1.02 -15.85
CA MET A 297 7.29 -0.13 -16.75
C MET A 297 5.88 -0.45 -17.28
N TYR A 298 4.81 0.14 -16.72
CA TYR A 298 3.44 -0.18 -17.12
C TYR A 298 2.55 1.07 -17.14
N ASN A 299 1.69 1.19 -18.17
CA ASN A 299 0.60 2.18 -18.21
C ASN A 299 -0.19 2.18 -16.89
N MET A 300 -0.79 3.33 -16.53
CA MET A 300 -1.55 3.51 -15.27
C MET A 300 -2.47 2.32 -14.98
N LYS A 301 -2.11 1.49 -13.98
CA LYS A 301 -2.97 0.42 -13.49
C LYS A 301 -3.74 0.95 -12.28
N LYS A 302 -5.05 0.67 -12.24
CA LYS A 302 -5.92 0.89 -11.09
C LYS A 302 -6.04 -0.42 -10.32
N ALA A 303 -5.63 -0.41 -9.07
CA ALA A 303 -5.68 -1.58 -8.20
C ALA A 303 -5.68 -1.12 -6.73
N GLY A 304 -6.30 -1.85 -5.81
CA GLY A 304 -6.18 -1.54 -4.37
C GLY A 304 -4.74 -1.71 -3.86
N PRO A 305 -4.37 -1.13 -2.69
CA PRO A 305 -3.02 -1.24 -2.14
C PRO A 305 -2.48 -2.66 -2.07
N TYR A 306 -3.31 -3.65 -1.70
CA TYR A 306 -2.93 -5.06 -1.70
C TYR A 306 -2.44 -5.50 -3.07
N ASN A 307 -3.22 -5.24 -4.12
CA ASN A 307 -2.91 -5.66 -5.48
C ASN A 307 -1.62 -4.99 -5.99
N THR A 308 -1.38 -3.73 -5.63
CA THR A 308 -0.12 -3.04 -5.94
C THR A 308 1.07 -3.71 -5.27
N VAL A 309 0.91 -4.09 -4.00
CA VAL A 309 1.95 -4.75 -3.22
C VAL A 309 2.24 -6.15 -3.75
N VAL A 310 1.21 -6.96 -3.98
CA VAL A 310 1.36 -8.31 -4.58
C VAL A 310 2.08 -8.24 -5.90
N SER A 311 1.70 -7.29 -6.78
CA SER A 311 2.37 -7.14 -8.07
C SER A 311 3.88 -6.94 -7.87
N ARG A 312 4.29 -6.05 -6.96
CA ARG A 312 5.72 -5.82 -6.68
C ARG A 312 6.41 -7.00 -5.99
N VAL A 313 5.73 -7.70 -5.08
CA VAL A 313 6.25 -8.89 -4.40
C VAL A 313 6.56 -9.98 -5.44
N ALA A 314 5.59 -10.29 -6.31
CA ALA A 314 5.69 -11.27 -7.39
C ALA A 314 6.80 -10.94 -8.41
N TYR A 315 6.95 -9.67 -8.80
CA TYR A 315 7.87 -9.29 -9.89
C TYR A 315 9.37 -9.43 -9.57
N ASN A 316 9.80 -9.53 -8.31
CA ASN A 316 11.23 -9.63 -8.02
C ASN A 316 11.74 -11.08 -7.93
N VAL A 317 10.86 -12.07 -8.09
CA VAL A 317 11.31 -13.46 -8.26
C VAL A 317 11.59 -13.68 -9.74
N LEU A 318 12.73 -14.28 -10.07
CA LEU A 318 12.99 -14.67 -11.46
C LEU A 318 11.99 -15.79 -11.83
N PRO A 319 11.24 -15.66 -12.94
CA PRO A 319 10.31 -16.69 -13.36
C PRO A 319 11.07 -17.97 -13.68
N VAL A 320 10.59 -19.08 -13.14
CA VAL A 320 11.10 -20.42 -13.47
C VAL A 320 10.75 -20.78 -14.91
N LEU A 321 9.58 -20.33 -15.37
CA LEU A 321 9.16 -20.42 -16.75
C LEU A 321 8.53 -19.09 -17.17
N ASN A 322 9.16 -18.44 -18.14
CA ASN A 322 8.60 -17.26 -18.80
C ASN A 322 7.94 -17.71 -20.10
N ILE A 323 6.67 -17.37 -20.30
CA ILE A 323 5.99 -17.56 -21.57
C ILE A 323 5.56 -16.21 -22.10
N ASP A 324 6.36 -15.73 -23.05
CA ASP A 324 6.09 -14.54 -23.81
C ASP A 324 5.29 -14.93 -25.07
N LEU A 325 3.98 -14.70 -25.07
CA LEU A 325 3.13 -14.84 -26.27
C LEU A 325 3.02 -13.51 -27.05
N SER A 326 4.09 -12.74 -27.16
CA SER A 326 4.13 -11.62 -28.10
C SER A 326 3.94 -12.12 -29.54
N LEU A 327 3.20 -11.35 -30.33
CA LEU A 327 3.00 -11.65 -31.74
C LEU A 327 4.31 -11.34 -32.46
N ASP A 328 5.13 -12.36 -32.66
CA ASP A 328 5.97 -12.37 -33.86
C ASP A 328 5.02 -12.49 -35.08
N PRO A 329 4.97 -11.49 -35.97
CA PRO A 329 4.08 -11.49 -37.13
C PRO A 329 4.39 -12.59 -38.15
N THR A 330 5.47 -13.36 -37.99
CA THR A 330 5.94 -14.34 -38.98
C THR A 330 5.53 -15.80 -38.70
N ILE A 331 4.95 -16.11 -37.54
CA ILE A 331 4.59 -17.48 -37.12
C ILE A 331 3.06 -17.64 -37.06
N ASP A 332 2.57 -18.85 -37.37
CA ASP A 332 1.16 -19.26 -37.40
C ASP A 332 0.26 -18.50 -36.40
N MET A 333 -0.54 -17.59 -36.94
CA MET A 333 -1.27 -16.56 -36.20
C MET A 333 -2.48 -17.13 -35.44
N ILE A 334 -3.05 -18.25 -35.90
CA ILE A 334 -4.32 -18.77 -35.37
C ILE A 334 -4.13 -19.36 -33.95
N PRO A 335 -3.19 -20.29 -33.69
CA PRO A 335 -2.99 -20.84 -32.34
C PRO A 335 -2.62 -19.77 -31.31
N LYS A 336 -1.75 -18.82 -31.69
CA LYS A 336 -1.35 -17.71 -30.82
C LYS A 336 -2.54 -16.81 -30.46
N MET A 337 -3.41 -16.49 -31.41
CA MET A 337 -4.59 -15.67 -31.16
C MET A 337 -5.57 -16.37 -30.21
N MET A 338 -5.79 -17.68 -30.37
CA MET A 338 -6.64 -18.46 -29.47
C MET A 338 -6.07 -18.51 -28.05
N ALA A 339 -4.75 -18.71 -27.91
CA ALA A 339 -4.07 -18.66 -26.61
C ALA A 339 -4.20 -17.29 -25.94
N LYS A 340 -4.00 -16.19 -26.69
CA LYS A 340 -4.20 -14.82 -26.18
C LYS A 340 -5.62 -14.58 -25.69
N GLN A 341 -6.61 -14.97 -26.49
CA GLN A 341 -8.02 -14.84 -26.11
C GLN A 341 -8.31 -15.64 -24.84
N ARG A 342 -7.76 -16.85 -24.72
CA ARG A 342 -7.93 -17.66 -23.52
C ARG A 342 -7.26 -17.04 -22.29
N LEU A 343 -6.03 -16.53 -22.39
CA LEU A 343 -5.37 -15.82 -21.29
C LEU A 343 -6.18 -14.60 -20.85
N ARG A 344 -6.71 -13.82 -21.80
CA ARG A 344 -7.59 -12.69 -21.47
C ARG A 344 -8.87 -13.16 -20.77
N GLN A 345 -9.48 -14.25 -21.22
CA GLN A 345 -10.64 -14.84 -20.53
C GLN A 345 -10.29 -15.22 -19.10
N LEU A 346 -9.13 -15.85 -18.86
CA LEU A 346 -8.67 -16.21 -17.51
C LEU A 346 -8.40 -14.99 -16.63
N ALA A 347 -7.81 -13.93 -17.18
CA ALA A 347 -7.55 -12.67 -16.48
C ALA A 347 -8.84 -11.90 -16.13
N THR A 348 -9.89 -12.02 -16.95
CA THR A 348 -11.16 -11.30 -16.79
C THR A 348 -12.27 -12.10 -16.13
N ARG A 349 -12.08 -13.42 -15.95
CA ARG A 349 -13.03 -14.31 -15.28
C ARG A 349 -13.33 -13.85 -13.86
N GLU A 350 -14.55 -14.05 -13.37
CA GLU A 350 -14.85 -13.90 -11.94
C GLU A 350 -13.99 -14.84 -11.09
N VAL A 351 -13.59 -14.36 -9.91
CA VAL A 351 -12.80 -15.14 -8.95
C VAL A 351 -13.72 -16.15 -8.22
N PRO A 352 -13.20 -17.33 -7.82
CA PRO A 352 -11.83 -17.81 -7.96
C PRO A 352 -11.52 -18.43 -9.34
N VAL A 353 -10.33 -18.16 -9.88
CA VAL A 353 -9.82 -18.85 -11.08
C VAL A 353 -9.27 -20.21 -10.68
N TRP A 354 -9.67 -21.28 -11.37
CA TRP A 354 -9.31 -22.68 -11.07
C TRP A 354 -9.64 -23.12 -9.62
N GLY A 355 -10.60 -22.46 -8.96
CA GLY A 355 -10.89 -22.72 -7.54
C GLY A 355 -9.77 -22.31 -6.60
N ARG A 356 -8.83 -21.46 -7.05
CA ARG A 356 -7.68 -20.97 -6.28
C ARG A 356 -7.82 -19.50 -5.90
N HIS A 357 -7.12 -19.14 -4.84
CA HIS A 357 -7.15 -17.79 -4.31
C HIS A 357 -6.43 -16.82 -5.26
N THR A 358 -7.12 -15.74 -5.63
CA THR A 358 -6.55 -14.66 -6.43
C THR A 358 -6.09 -13.57 -5.48
N VAL A 359 -4.77 -13.43 -5.33
CA VAL A 359 -4.16 -12.47 -4.39
C VAL A 359 -4.08 -11.06 -4.97
N ALA A 360 -4.15 -10.92 -6.30
CA ALA A 360 -4.22 -9.61 -6.91
C ALA A 360 -4.94 -9.58 -8.25
N THR A 361 -5.70 -8.50 -8.47
CA THR A 361 -6.19 -8.10 -9.80
C THR A 361 -5.91 -6.62 -10.02
N CYS A 362 -5.29 -6.28 -11.16
CA CYS A 362 -5.06 -4.92 -11.58
C CYS A 362 -5.73 -4.71 -12.94
N GLN A 363 -6.38 -3.56 -13.13
CA GLN A 363 -7.00 -3.24 -14.40
C GLN A 363 -6.68 -1.80 -14.79
N SER A 364 -6.32 -1.59 -16.05
CA SER A 364 -6.09 -0.25 -16.60
C SER A 364 -7.41 0.34 -17.15
N PRO A 365 -7.52 1.68 -17.26
CA PRO A 365 -8.67 2.33 -17.89
C PRO A 365 -8.93 1.86 -19.33
N GLU A 366 -7.89 1.44 -20.06
CA GLU A 366 -7.94 0.93 -21.43
C GLU A 366 -8.42 -0.53 -21.51
N GLY A 367 -8.70 -1.16 -20.36
CA GLY A 367 -9.18 -2.55 -20.28
C GLY A 367 -8.06 -3.59 -20.34
N SER A 368 -6.81 -3.18 -20.06
CA SER A 368 -5.75 -4.13 -19.74
C SER A 368 -6.00 -4.73 -18.37
N VAL A 369 -5.73 -6.02 -18.17
CA VAL A 369 -6.01 -6.72 -16.92
C VAL A 369 -4.84 -7.65 -16.59
N GLY A 370 -4.30 -7.49 -15.39
CA GLY A 370 -3.31 -8.37 -14.81
C GLY A 370 -3.85 -9.06 -13.56
N ARG A 371 -3.45 -10.31 -13.34
CA ARG A 371 -3.91 -11.13 -12.21
C ARG A 371 -2.77 -12.01 -11.69
N VAL A 372 -2.66 -12.12 -10.37
CA VAL A 372 -1.78 -13.07 -9.68
C VAL A 372 -2.63 -14.10 -8.96
N ILE A 373 -2.40 -15.38 -9.28
CA ILE A 373 -3.17 -16.52 -8.77
C ILE A 373 -2.19 -17.45 -8.08
N VAL A 374 -2.36 -17.67 -6.78
CA VAL A 374 -1.53 -18.63 -6.03
C VAL A 374 -2.10 -20.02 -6.23
N LEU A 375 -1.31 -20.91 -6.83
CA LEU A 375 -1.68 -22.31 -7.04
C LEU A 375 -1.38 -23.15 -5.80
N GLN A 376 -0.27 -22.82 -5.11
CA GLN A 376 0.17 -23.40 -3.84
C GLN A 376 1.06 -22.40 -3.08
N GLY A 377 1.10 -22.45 -1.74
CA GLY A 377 1.93 -21.57 -0.91
C GLY A 377 1.14 -20.56 -0.07
N ASP A 378 -0.19 -20.51 -0.22
CA ASP A 378 -1.07 -19.62 0.55
C ASP A 378 -1.64 -20.26 1.82
N GLN A 379 -1.38 -21.55 2.06
CA GLN A 379 -1.88 -22.28 3.23
C GLN A 379 -0.79 -22.54 4.29
N PRO A 380 -1.17 -22.67 5.58
CA PRO A 380 -0.26 -23.17 6.59
C PRO A 380 0.29 -24.56 6.23
N GLY A 381 1.62 -24.71 6.29
CA GLY A 381 2.29 -25.99 6.07
C GLY A 381 2.68 -26.28 4.62
N ASP A 382 2.30 -25.41 3.67
CA ASP A 382 2.91 -25.45 2.35
C ASP A 382 4.42 -25.29 2.47
N THR A 383 5.16 -26.11 1.71
CA THR A 383 6.63 -26.15 1.80
C THR A 383 7.31 -25.34 0.69
N PHE A 384 6.54 -24.92 -0.30
CA PHE A 384 6.95 -24.11 -1.43
C PHE A 384 5.73 -23.33 -1.92
N GLU A 385 6.01 -22.28 -2.65
CA GLU A 385 5.03 -21.43 -3.30
C GLU A 385 5.10 -21.59 -4.81
N GLU A 386 3.95 -21.45 -5.43
CA GLU A 386 3.74 -21.47 -6.86
C GLU A 386 2.61 -20.51 -7.20
N GLU A 387 2.90 -19.54 -8.07
CA GLU A 387 1.93 -18.58 -8.55
C GLU A 387 1.98 -18.42 -10.06
N VAL A 388 0.81 -18.11 -10.62
CA VAL A 388 0.66 -17.75 -12.02
C VAL A 388 0.31 -16.27 -12.11
N PHE A 389 1.13 -15.53 -12.84
CA PHE A 389 0.82 -14.17 -13.25
C PHE A 389 0.29 -14.17 -14.69
N ILE A 390 -0.93 -13.67 -14.89
CA ILE A 390 -1.54 -13.49 -16.20
C ILE A 390 -1.66 -12.00 -16.46
N ASP A 391 -1.16 -11.50 -17.58
CA ASP A 391 -1.41 -10.12 -18.03
C ASP A 391 -2.04 -10.12 -19.42
N SER A 392 -2.94 -9.18 -19.66
CA SER A 392 -3.58 -8.95 -20.95
C SER A 392 -3.61 -7.46 -21.22
N THR A 393 -2.95 -7.01 -22.28
CA THR A 393 -2.83 -5.60 -22.65
C THR A 393 -3.71 -5.28 -23.85
N MET A 394 -4.49 -4.22 -23.74
CA MET A 394 -5.29 -3.66 -24.84
C MET A 394 -4.52 -2.57 -25.57
N SER A 395 -4.69 -2.50 -26.89
CA SER A 395 -4.23 -1.36 -27.68
C SER A 395 -5.15 -0.16 -27.45
N SER A 396 -4.68 1.03 -27.84
CA SER A 396 -5.49 2.26 -27.82
C SER A 396 -6.78 2.16 -28.66
N PHE A 397 -6.86 1.20 -29.60
CA PHE A 397 -8.04 0.92 -30.41
C PHE A 397 -8.98 -0.12 -29.80
N GLY A 398 -8.72 -0.56 -28.56
CA GLY A 398 -9.55 -1.56 -27.89
C GLY A 398 -9.38 -2.98 -28.46
N ALA A 399 -8.29 -3.26 -29.18
CA ALA A 399 -7.95 -4.61 -29.62
C ALA A 399 -6.97 -5.26 -28.65
N LEU A 400 -7.06 -6.58 -28.48
CA LEU A 400 -6.10 -7.34 -27.66
C LEU A 400 -4.71 -7.29 -28.29
N SER A 401 -3.81 -6.51 -27.71
CA SER A 401 -2.44 -6.31 -28.22
C SER A 401 -1.55 -7.48 -27.83
N SER A 402 -1.50 -7.79 -26.53
CA SER A 402 -0.70 -8.88 -25.99
C SER A 402 -1.38 -9.54 -24.80
N ALA A 403 -1.01 -10.79 -24.56
CA ALA A 403 -1.34 -11.49 -23.33
C ALA A 403 -0.18 -12.41 -22.98
N TYR A 404 0.13 -12.52 -21.70
CA TYR A 404 1.28 -13.24 -21.18
C TYR A 404 0.88 -14.08 -19.97
N GLY A 405 1.58 -15.18 -19.78
CA GLY A 405 1.44 -16.04 -18.60
C GLY A 405 2.83 -16.35 -18.08
N TYR A 406 3.05 -16.12 -16.79
CA TYR A 406 4.31 -16.42 -16.12
C TYR A 406 4.03 -17.38 -14.97
N LEU A 407 4.87 -18.41 -14.84
CA LEU A 407 4.82 -19.35 -13.73
C LEU A 407 6.06 -19.12 -12.86
N TYR A 408 5.82 -18.79 -11.60
CA TYR A 408 6.83 -18.63 -10.57
C TYR A 408 6.73 -19.79 -9.59
N THR A 409 7.88 -20.27 -9.11
CA THR A 409 7.92 -21.27 -8.04
C THR A 409 9.18 -21.11 -7.21
N THR A 410 9.03 -21.42 -5.92
CA THR A 410 10.14 -21.50 -4.95
C THR A 410 10.54 -22.95 -4.67
N GLU A 411 10.00 -23.92 -5.42
CA GLU A 411 10.51 -25.31 -5.43
C GLU A 411 12.00 -25.30 -5.79
N ARG A 412 12.82 -26.03 -5.04
CA ARG A 412 14.26 -26.13 -5.34
C ARG A 412 14.46 -26.95 -6.63
N PRO A 413 15.28 -26.48 -7.59
CA PRO A 413 15.51 -27.21 -8.82
C PRO A 413 16.19 -28.56 -8.55
N VAL A 414 15.71 -29.61 -9.21
CA VAL A 414 16.30 -30.95 -9.16
C VAL A 414 17.53 -31.00 -10.07
N ALA A 415 18.68 -31.36 -9.49
CA ALA A 415 19.93 -31.48 -10.20
C ALA A 415 19.84 -32.47 -11.39
N GLY A 416 20.45 -32.10 -12.52
CA GLY A 416 20.48 -32.94 -13.73
C GLY A 416 19.21 -32.92 -14.58
N LYS A 417 18.20 -32.10 -14.22
CA LYS A 417 17.03 -31.83 -15.06
C LYS A 417 17.17 -30.47 -15.77
N ALA A 418 16.42 -30.26 -16.85
CA ALA A 418 16.41 -29.02 -17.62
C ALA A 418 15.00 -28.43 -17.72
N GLY A 419 14.91 -27.10 -17.76
CA GLY A 419 13.65 -26.36 -17.89
C GLY A 419 12.65 -26.71 -16.78
N ALA A 420 11.37 -26.80 -17.13
CA ALA A 420 10.30 -27.10 -16.16
C ALA A 420 10.46 -28.46 -15.46
N ALA A 421 11.18 -29.42 -16.07
CA ALA A 421 11.43 -30.73 -15.44
C ALA A 421 12.33 -30.64 -14.19
N GLN A 422 12.96 -29.49 -13.93
CA GLN A 422 13.65 -29.22 -12.68
C GLN A 422 12.69 -29.04 -11.49
N PHE A 423 11.40 -28.81 -11.74
CA PHE A 423 10.39 -28.47 -10.73
C PHE A 423 9.19 -29.44 -10.79
N PRO A 424 9.40 -30.72 -10.45
CA PRO A 424 8.40 -31.76 -10.63
C PRO A 424 7.16 -31.59 -9.74
N ARG A 425 7.27 -30.97 -8.55
CA ARG A 425 6.10 -30.71 -7.70
C ARG A 425 5.25 -29.60 -8.28
N THR A 426 5.88 -28.52 -8.76
CA THR A 426 5.18 -27.44 -9.46
C THR A 426 4.45 -27.95 -10.70
N LEU A 427 5.13 -28.73 -11.56
CA LEU A 427 4.46 -29.30 -12.73
C LEU A 427 3.25 -30.18 -12.39
N ARG A 428 3.29 -30.89 -11.26
CA ARG A 428 2.16 -31.68 -10.78
C ARG A 428 0.99 -30.77 -10.40
N VAL A 429 1.24 -29.75 -9.58
CA VAL A 429 0.22 -28.80 -9.11
C VAL A 429 -0.42 -28.06 -10.29
N VAL A 430 0.36 -27.53 -11.23
CA VAL A 430 -0.17 -26.90 -12.45
C VAL A 430 -1.12 -27.85 -13.17
N ARG A 431 -0.72 -29.11 -13.42
CA ARG A 431 -1.55 -30.07 -14.16
C ARG A 431 -2.85 -30.37 -13.41
N GLU A 432 -2.76 -30.59 -12.10
CA GLU A 432 -3.91 -30.90 -11.25
C GLU A 432 -4.90 -29.73 -11.16
N VAL A 433 -4.39 -28.50 -11.04
CA VAL A 433 -5.21 -27.30 -10.80
C VAL A 433 -5.72 -26.67 -12.08
N MET A 434 -4.85 -26.48 -13.08
CA MET A 434 -5.18 -25.76 -14.31
C MET A 434 -5.75 -26.70 -15.38
N GLY A 435 -5.48 -28.01 -15.30
CA GLY A 435 -5.95 -29.00 -16.27
C GLY A 435 -5.55 -28.62 -17.70
N LYS A 436 -6.54 -28.48 -18.59
CA LYS A 436 -6.30 -28.09 -20.00
C LYS A 436 -5.74 -26.67 -20.15
N ASP A 437 -6.00 -25.79 -19.20
CA ASP A 437 -5.42 -24.43 -19.23
C ASP A 437 -3.92 -24.45 -18.96
N ALA A 438 -3.39 -25.50 -18.31
CA ALA A 438 -1.94 -25.70 -18.16
C ALA A 438 -1.25 -25.68 -19.52
N LEU A 439 -1.82 -26.35 -20.53
CA LEU A 439 -1.24 -26.34 -21.86
C LEU A 439 -1.22 -24.93 -22.43
N ILE A 440 -2.26 -24.13 -22.26
CA ILE A 440 -2.35 -22.80 -22.90
C ILE A 440 -1.47 -21.77 -22.19
N VAL A 441 -1.47 -21.79 -20.86
CA VAL A 441 -0.64 -20.90 -20.04
C VAL A 441 0.83 -21.33 -20.12
N LEU A 442 1.09 -22.65 -20.20
CA LEU A 442 2.44 -23.22 -20.22
C LEU A 442 2.99 -23.57 -21.62
N SER A 443 2.26 -23.30 -22.71
CA SER A 443 2.65 -23.53 -24.12
C SER A 443 3.90 -22.71 -24.48
N VAL A 444 5.09 -23.09 -24.00
CA VAL A 444 6.03 -24.08 -24.55
C VAL A 444 6.95 -23.38 -25.54
N GLU A 445 7.92 -22.66 -24.96
CA GLU A 445 9.27 -22.54 -25.49
C GLU A 445 10.17 -23.69 -24.98
N VAL A 446 9.56 -24.78 -24.48
CA VAL A 446 10.31 -26.03 -24.42
C VAL A 446 10.42 -26.48 -25.86
N GLY A 447 11.62 -26.37 -26.43
CA GLY A 447 12.03 -27.12 -27.62
C GLY A 447 11.99 -28.64 -27.39
N LEU A 448 10.90 -29.16 -26.82
CA LEU A 448 10.46 -30.52 -26.98
C LEU A 448 10.10 -30.62 -28.46
N ARG A 449 11.04 -31.17 -29.25
CA ARG A 449 10.68 -31.83 -30.49
C ARG A 449 9.44 -32.67 -30.22
N ALA A 450 8.49 -32.68 -31.16
CA ALA A 450 7.21 -33.40 -31.07
C ALA A 450 7.33 -34.83 -30.50
N SER A 451 8.50 -35.47 -30.59
CA SER A 451 8.83 -36.75 -29.97
C SER A 451 8.78 -36.83 -28.42
N GLN A 452 8.58 -35.74 -27.67
CA GLN A 452 8.45 -35.78 -26.21
C GLN A 452 7.04 -35.46 -25.68
N ILE A 453 6.12 -35.04 -26.55
CA ILE A 453 4.72 -34.75 -26.18
C ILE A 453 3.97 -36.04 -25.79
N ASP A 454 4.33 -37.18 -26.40
CA ASP A 454 3.74 -38.48 -26.05
C ASP A 454 4.06 -38.93 -24.60
N SER A 455 5.04 -38.29 -23.93
CA SER A 455 5.34 -38.54 -22.51
C SER A 455 4.64 -37.58 -21.53
N LEU A 456 3.84 -36.64 -22.04
CA LEU A 456 3.07 -35.66 -21.26
C LEU A 456 1.57 -36.00 -21.18
N THR A 457 1.12 -36.98 -21.97
CA THR A 457 -0.27 -37.46 -22.00
C THR A 457 -0.53 -38.76 -21.24
N ASP A 458 0.53 -39.37 -20.70
CA ASP A 458 0.48 -40.47 -19.72
C ASP A 458 0.77 -39.93 -18.31
#